data_AF-A0A959P0T1-F1
#
_entry.id   AF-A0A959P0T1-F1
#
_cell.length_a   1.000
_cell.length_b   1.000
_cell.length_c   1.000
_cell.angle_alpha   90.00
_cell.angle_beta   90.00
_cell.angle_gamma   90.00
#
_symmetry.space_group_name_H-M   'P 1'
#
loop_
_entity.id
_entity.type
_entity.pdbx_description
1 polymer ?
#
loop_
_entity_poly.entity_id
_entity_poly.type
_entity_poly.pdbx_seq_one_letter_code
_entity_poly.pdbx_strand_id
1 'polypeptide(L)'
;MHNSFYKISLLLLFILSSPLRIFSQDLVTNEIMTSNITSYTDEFGSTPDWIEIYNNSSQSIDLGKYFLSDEKVNLDKWKLPSIELASHEFLLMALSGRNINNIASAWKTVIKENDIWKYFIGDQEPPLLWKNNEFNDLSWSSGFSGFGYGDGDDNTIIENVNSIYLRKSFDINDVNNISKVMFNIDYDDGYVAYINGIEISKENIGISSDQITYLTNADMSIEQRLINNQKLDAVFVNNFQSFLVNGRNILSIQIHNSSISSSDLSAIPFLTLGYKDQAETENVADELISLLPKAHANFSVANGKESIYLSSSEGIIVDSVGPILIHEDMSYGRYPDGSNSW
;
A
#
# COMPACT_ATOMS: atom_id res chain seq x y z
N MET A 1 -17.65 71.15 -56.59
CA MET A 1 -17.16 69.79 -56.27
C MET A 1 -16.85 69.75 -54.77
N HIS A 2 -17.80 69.30 -53.94
CA HIS A 2 -17.56 69.03 -52.52
C HIS A 2 -18.40 67.80 -52.16
N ASN A 3 -17.75 66.63 -52.14
CA ASN A 3 -18.37 65.38 -51.73
C ASN A 3 -18.25 65.26 -50.20
N SER A 4 -19.40 65.22 -49.53
CA SER A 4 -19.51 64.83 -48.12
C SER A 4 -19.66 63.31 -48.06
N PHE A 5 -18.73 62.62 -47.39
CA PHE A 5 -18.84 61.19 -47.08
C PHE A 5 -19.25 61.03 -45.62
N TYR A 6 -20.45 60.48 -45.39
CA TYR A 6 -20.89 60.01 -44.08
C TYR A 6 -20.17 58.70 -43.75
N LYS A 7 -19.39 58.67 -42.67
CA LYS A 7 -18.86 57.42 -42.08
C LYS A 7 -19.92 56.82 -41.17
N ILE A 8 -20.53 55.71 -41.58
CA ILE A 8 -21.31 54.85 -40.69
C ILE A 8 -20.31 53.94 -39.96
N SER A 9 -20.20 54.10 -38.65
CA SER A 9 -19.38 53.24 -37.80
C SER A 9 -20.23 52.06 -37.33
N LEU A 10 -19.94 50.86 -37.84
CA LEU A 10 -20.55 49.62 -37.40
C LEU A 10 -19.97 49.24 -36.03
N LEU A 11 -20.78 49.28 -34.97
CA LEU A 11 -20.38 48.85 -33.63
C LEU A 11 -20.55 47.32 -33.55
N LEU A 12 -19.45 46.56 -33.62
CA LEU A 12 -19.42 45.12 -33.38
C LEU A 12 -19.55 44.86 -31.87
N LEU A 13 -20.72 44.38 -31.44
CA LEU A 13 -20.95 43.90 -30.09
C LEU A 13 -20.26 42.52 -29.94
N PHE A 14 -19.10 42.48 -29.28
CA PHE A 14 -18.52 41.21 -28.82
C PHE A 14 -19.33 40.71 -27.63
N ILE A 15 -20.21 39.75 -27.88
CA ILE A 15 -20.84 38.96 -26.80
C ILE A 15 -19.74 38.05 -26.27
N LEU A 16 -19.15 38.40 -25.11
CA LEU A 16 -18.37 37.45 -24.32
C LEU A 16 -19.31 36.35 -23.85
N SER A 17 -19.40 35.26 -24.62
CA SER A 17 -19.95 34.01 -24.13
C SER A 17 -18.92 33.39 -23.19
N SER A 18 -18.99 33.74 -21.90
CA SER A 18 -18.37 32.93 -20.86
C SER A 18 -18.96 31.52 -20.98
N PRO A 19 -18.15 30.46 -21.20
CA PRO A 19 -18.68 29.11 -21.18
C PRO A 19 -19.33 28.88 -19.81
N LEU A 20 -20.63 28.62 -19.81
CA LEU A 20 -21.32 28.01 -18.68
C LEU A 20 -20.61 26.68 -18.45
N ARG A 21 -19.74 26.62 -17.44
CA ARG A 21 -19.30 25.34 -16.90
C ARG A 21 -20.53 24.74 -16.24
N ILE A 22 -21.18 23.82 -16.93
CA ILE A 22 -22.07 22.86 -16.29
C ILE A 22 -21.13 22.04 -15.41
N PHE A 23 -21.19 22.24 -14.10
CA PHE A 23 -20.48 21.38 -13.16
C PHE A 23 -21.16 20.02 -13.23
N SER A 24 -20.59 19.10 -14.01
CA SER A 24 -20.69 17.69 -13.64
C SER A 24 -20.09 17.56 -12.24
N GLN A 25 -20.68 16.71 -11.42
CA GLN A 25 -20.12 16.39 -10.12
C GLN A 25 -18.93 15.46 -10.41
N ASP A 26 -17.72 16.04 -10.40
CA ASP A 26 -16.50 15.35 -10.84
C ASP A 26 -16.13 14.18 -9.92
N LEU A 27 -16.34 14.33 -8.61
CA LEU A 27 -16.15 13.28 -7.61
C LEU A 27 -17.49 12.99 -6.93
N VAL A 28 -17.89 11.73 -6.89
CA VAL A 28 -19.21 11.32 -6.36
C VAL A 28 -19.11 10.06 -5.52
N THR A 29 -20.08 9.88 -4.63
CA THR A 29 -20.37 8.56 -4.07
C THR A 29 -21.10 7.75 -5.14
N ASN A 30 -20.52 6.63 -5.55
CA ASN A 30 -21.09 5.77 -6.60
C ASN A 30 -21.96 4.66 -6.01
N GLU A 31 -21.50 4.03 -4.94
CA GLU A 31 -22.17 2.88 -4.34
C GLU A 31 -21.94 2.85 -2.82
N ILE A 32 -22.89 2.26 -2.10
CA ILE A 32 -22.83 2.08 -0.66
C ILE A 32 -23.46 0.76 -0.22
N MET A 33 -22.87 0.14 0.80
CA MET A 33 -23.46 -0.95 1.58
C MET A 33 -23.38 -0.64 3.07
N THR A 34 -24.52 -0.67 3.77
CA THR A 34 -24.63 -0.38 5.22
C THR A 34 -25.10 -1.58 6.05
N SER A 35 -24.92 -2.81 5.55
CA SER A 35 -25.19 -4.06 6.28
C SER A 35 -24.42 -5.21 5.62
N ASN A 36 -23.09 -5.17 5.68
CA ASN A 36 -22.23 -6.19 5.06
C ASN A 36 -22.03 -7.41 5.98
N ILE A 37 -22.38 -8.60 5.48
CA ILE A 37 -22.18 -9.87 6.20
C ILE A 37 -21.18 -10.77 5.46
N THR A 38 -21.22 -10.83 4.13
CA THR A 38 -20.36 -11.73 3.34
C THR A 38 -19.76 -11.12 2.09
N SER A 39 -20.31 -10.02 1.58
CA SER A 39 -19.94 -9.47 0.26
C SER A 39 -18.49 -8.96 0.18
N TYR A 40 -17.98 -8.44 1.29
CA TYR A 40 -16.65 -7.84 1.37
C TYR A 40 -16.01 -8.17 2.72
N THR A 41 -14.78 -8.69 2.70
CA THR A 41 -13.96 -8.88 3.90
C THR A 41 -12.73 -7.99 3.81
N ASP A 42 -12.46 -7.21 4.85
CA ASP A 42 -11.30 -6.35 4.94
C ASP A 42 -10.01 -7.14 5.29
N GLU A 43 -8.87 -6.46 5.25
CA GLU A 43 -7.56 -7.03 5.57
C GLU A 43 -7.44 -7.50 7.04
N PHE A 44 -8.39 -7.13 7.91
CA PHE A 44 -8.47 -7.56 9.31
C PHE A 44 -9.42 -8.75 9.52
N GLY A 45 -9.97 -9.32 8.44
CA GLY A 45 -10.93 -10.41 8.52
C GLY A 45 -12.32 -9.99 9.00
N SER A 46 -12.62 -8.69 8.99
CA SER A 46 -13.94 -8.15 9.34
C SER A 46 -14.77 -7.88 8.09
N THR A 47 -16.09 -7.77 8.23
CA THR A 47 -17.02 -7.44 7.13
C THR A 47 -17.63 -6.06 7.37
N PRO A 48 -16.84 -4.98 7.26
CA PRO A 48 -17.36 -3.64 7.52
C PRO A 48 -18.32 -3.22 6.41
N ASP A 49 -19.22 -2.29 6.74
CA ASP A 49 -19.89 -1.48 5.75
C ASP A 49 -18.87 -0.77 4.85
N TRP A 50 -19.27 -0.45 3.63
CA TRP A 50 -18.34 0.13 2.66
C TRP A 50 -19.03 1.17 1.77
N ILE A 51 -18.20 2.02 1.20
CA ILE A 51 -18.58 3.08 0.27
C ILE A 51 -17.61 3.08 -0.90
N GLU A 52 -18.14 3.31 -2.10
CA GLU A 52 -17.37 3.49 -3.31
C GLU A 52 -17.42 4.97 -3.74
N ILE A 53 -16.24 5.55 -3.94
CA ILE A 53 -16.08 6.89 -4.51
C ILE A 53 -15.60 6.76 -5.94
N TYR A 54 -16.21 7.50 -6.85
CA TYR A 54 -15.91 7.46 -8.27
C TYR A 54 -15.47 8.83 -8.78
N ASN A 55 -14.39 8.83 -9.56
CA ASN A 55 -13.97 9.99 -10.34
C ASN A 55 -14.68 9.99 -11.69
N ASN A 56 -15.80 10.72 -11.77
CA ASN A 56 -16.61 10.88 -12.97
C ASN A 56 -16.04 11.90 -13.98
N SER A 57 -14.83 12.42 -13.73
CA SER A 57 -14.18 13.41 -14.59
C SER A 57 -13.19 12.77 -15.57
N SER A 58 -12.78 13.56 -16.56
CA SER A 58 -11.76 13.17 -17.55
C SER A 58 -10.32 13.41 -17.07
N GLN A 59 -10.11 13.80 -15.81
CA GLN A 59 -8.81 14.14 -15.24
C GLN A 59 -8.59 13.39 -13.92
N SER A 60 -7.35 13.30 -13.43
CA SER A 60 -7.10 12.78 -12.08
C SER A 60 -7.56 13.78 -11.01
N ILE A 61 -7.97 13.26 -9.86
CA ILE A 61 -8.41 14.04 -8.70
C ILE A 61 -7.56 13.68 -7.49
N ASP A 62 -6.93 14.69 -6.89
CA ASP A 62 -6.31 14.60 -5.56
C ASP A 62 -7.39 14.48 -4.48
N LEU A 63 -7.59 13.25 -3.99
CA LEU A 63 -8.57 12.96 -2.94
C LEU A 63 -8.20 13.62 -1.61
N GLY A 64 -6.94 14.00 -1.40
CA GLY A 64 -6.49 14.72 -0.21
C GLY A 64 -7.12 16.11 -0.03
N LYS A 65 -7.93 16.58 -0.99
CA LYS A 65 -8.71 17.82 -0.90
C LYS A 65 -10.17 17.59 -0.50
N TYR A 66 -10.56 16.35 -0.20
CA TYR A 66 -11.93 15.99 0.08
C TYR A 66 -12.07 15.28 1.44
N PHE A 67 -13.29 15.30 1.94
CA PHE A 67 -13.67 14.76 3.24
C PHE A 67 -14.96 13.96 3.13
N LEU A 68 -15.06 12.92 3.96
CA LEU A 68 -16.28 12.15 4.18
C LEU A 68 -16.83 12.45 5.57
N SER A 69 -18.15 12.56 5.67
CA SER A 69 -18.84 12.76 6.94
C SER A 69 -20.22 12.15 6.94
N ASP A 70 -20.66 11.65 8.08
CA ASP A 70 -22.04 11.27 8.42
C ASP A 70 -22.83 12.43 9.09
N GLU A 71 -22.19 13.61 9.25
CA GLU A 71 -22.71 14.75 10.00
C GLU A 71 -22.72 16.03 9.15
N LYS A 72 -23.91 16.56 8.84
CA LYS A 72 -24.05 17.78 8.02
C LYS A 72 -23.37 19.02 8.61
N VAL A 73 -23.17 19.03 9.92
CA VAL A 73 -22.57 20.15 10.66
C VAL A 73 -21.05 20.04 10.81
N ASN A 74 -20.47 18.90 10.42
CA ASN A 74 -19.06 18.56 10.56
C ASN A 74 -18.57 17.94 9.24
N LEU A 75 -18.47 18.76 8.19
CA LEU A 75 -18.18 18.28 6.83
C LEU A 75 -16.73 17.85 6.62
N ASP A 76 -15.83 18.22 7.53
CA ASP A 76 -14.40 17.87 7.53
C ASP A 76 -14.05 16.72 8.50
N LYS A 77 -15.05 15.92 8.91
CA LYS A 77 -14.94 14.84 9.91
C LYS A 77 -13.84 13.82 9.60
N TRP A 78 -13.75 13.35 8.36
CA TRP A 78 -12.71 12.41 7.95
C TRP A 78 -12.12 12.82 6.60
N LYS A 79 -10.83 13.17 6.62
CA LYS A 79 -10.08 13.48 5.40
C LYS A 79 -9.86 12.20 4.59
N LEU A 80 -10.25 12.22 3.31
CA LEU A 80 -9.97 11.12 2.39
C LEU A 80 -8.45 10.89 2.25
N PRO A 81 -8.03 9.72 1.77
CA PRO A 81 -6.63 9.45 1.50
C PRO A 81 -5.98 10.48 0.57
N SER A 82 -4.75 10.88 0.87
CA SER A 82 -4.00 11.84 0.04
C SER A 82 -3.34 11.12 -1.15
N ILE A 83 -4.19 10.66 -2.06
CA ILE A 83 -3.85 9.91 -3.27
C ILE A 83 -4.48 10.55 -4.51
N GLU A 84 -3.89 10.31 -5.68
CA GLU A 84 -4.50 10.64 -6.97
C GLU A 84 -5.44 9.51 -7.41
N LEU A 85 -6.74 9.81 -7.55
CA LEU A 85 -7.71 8.92 -8.18
C LEU A 85 -7.78 9.26 -9.68
N ALA A 86 -7.32 8.36 -10.54
CA ALA A 86 -7.30 8.61 -11.97
C ALA A 86 -8.71 8.76 -12.57
N SER A 87 -8.77 9.30 -13.79
CA SER A 87 -10.02 9.50 -14.51
C SER A 87 -10.77 8.18 -14.66
N HIS A 88 -12.05 8.19 -14.29
CA HIS A 88 -12.93 7.02 -14.35
C HIS A 88 -12.51 5.85 -13.44
N GLU A 89 -11.66 6.08 -12.43
CA GLU A 89 -11.32 5.09 -11.41
C GLU A 89 -12.22 5.18 -10.17
N PHE A 90 -12.25 4.08 -9.43
CA PHE A 90 -13.03 3.91 -8.21
C PHE A 90 -12.12 3.73 -7.00
N LEU A 91 -12.57 4.21 -5.85
CA LEU A 91 -11.98 3.91 -4.54
C LEU A 91 -13.05 3.28 -3.65
N LEU A 92 -12.88 1.99 -3.38
CA LEU A 92 -13.64 1.28 -2.36
C LEU A 92 -13.02 1.53 -0.97
N MET A 93 -13.83 1.94 -0.01
CA MET A 93 -13.39 2.23 1.37
C MET A 93 -14.34 1.60 2.38
N ALA A 94 -13.80 1.17 3.51
CA ALA A 94 -14.58 0.67 4.63
C ALA A 94 -15.08 1.81 5.53
N LEU A 95 -16.30 1.68 6.03
CA LEU A 95 -16.93 2.54 7.03
C LEU A 95 -16.84 1.86 8.40
N SER A 96 -15.62 1.63 8.88
CA SER A 96 -15.37 0.70 10.00
C SER A 96 -14.99 1.37 11.33
N GLY A 97 -14.82 2.69 11.37
CA GLY A 97 -14.31 3.38 12.57
C GLY A 97 -12.79 3.31 12.80
N ARG A 98 -12.00 2.66 11.93
CA ARG A 98 -10.55 2.40 12.18
C ARG A 98 -9.63 3.59 11.87
N ASN A 99 -10.10 4.60 11.14
CA ASN A 99 -9.34 5.81 10.79
C ASN A 99 -8.02 5.53 10.02
N ILE A 100 -8.12 4.87 8.88
CA ILE A 100 -6.99 4.56 7.98
C ILE A 100 -7.17 5.36 6.70
N ASN A 101 -6.46 6.48 6.56
CA ASN A 101 -6.44 7.27 5.33
C ASN A 101 -5.03 7.38 4.72
N ASN A 102 -4.02 6.79 5.34
CA ASN A 102 -2.68 6.69 4.79
C ASN A 102 -2.56 5.42 3.93
N ILE A 103 -3.21 5.41 2.76
CA ILE A 103 -3.06 4.32 1.77
C ILE A 103 -2.19 4.76 0.60
N ALA A 104 -1.95 3.84 -0.33
CA ALA A 104 -1.24 4.10 -1.58
C ALA A 104 -2.19 4.03 -2.79
N SER A 105 -1.89 4.81 -3.82
CA SER A 105 -2.63 4.83 -5.10
C SER A 105 -2.26 3.64 -5.99
N ALA A 106 -1.02 3.16 -5.84
CA ALA A 106 -0.47 2.03 -6.55
C ALA A 106 0.54 1.31 -5.64
N TRP A 107 0.74 0.04 -5.92
CA TRP A 107 1.67 -0.82 -5.21
C TRP A 107 2.56 -1.55 -6.21
N LYS A 108 3.82 -1.79 -5.82
CA LYS A 108 4.77 -2.59 -6.60
C LYS A 108 5.62 -3.43 -5.68
N THR A 109 5.66 -4.73 -5.93
CA THR A 109 6.60 -5.64 -5.26
C THR A 109 7.96 -5.54 -5.93
N VAL A 110 8.91 -4.86 -5.28
CA VAL A 110 10.27 -4.59 -5.79
C VAL A 110 11.28 -5.69 -5.45
N ILE A 111 10.94 -6.53 -4.47
CA ILE A 111 11.67 -7.75 -4.12
C ILE A 111 10.63 -8.85 -3.95
N LYS A 112 10.78 -9.96 -4.66
CA LYS A 112 9.84 -11.08 -4.68
C LYS A 112 10.55 -12.43 -4.65
N GLU A 113 9.77 -13.49 -4.49
CA GLU A 113 10.27 -14.85 -4.69
C GLU A 113 10.95 -15.00 -6.07
N ASN A 114 11.97 -15.87 -6.11
CA ASN A 114 12.81 -16.15 -7.28
C ASN A 114 13.68 -14.97 -7.72
N ASP A 115 13.78 -13.92 -6.91
CA ASP A 115 14.85 -12.93 -7.08
C ASP A 115 16.22 -13.54 -6.77
N ILE A 116 17.25 -13.07 -7.48
CA ILE A 116 18.65 -13.39 -7.13
C ILE A 116 19.11 -12.48 -6.00
N TRP A 117 19.67 -13.09 -4.96
CA TRP A 117 20.24 -12.46 -3.77
C TRP A 117 21.74 -12.65 -3.71
N LYS A 118 22.41 -11.77 -2.96
CA LYS A 118 23.75 -12.02 -2.42
C LYS A 118 23.61 -12.71 -1.08
N TYR A 119 24.44 -13.73 -0.83
CA TYR A 119 24.43 -14.44 0.44
C TYR A 119 25.83 -14.74 0.99
N PHE A 120 25.90 -14.79 2.32
CA PHE A 120 27.09 -15.14 3.09
C PHE A 120 26.71 -16.20 4.13
N ILE A 121 27.48 -17.27 4.18
CA ILE A 121 27.28 -18.37 5.11
C ILE A 121 27.75 -17.94 6.51
N GLY A 122 26.92 -18.12 7.52
CA GLY A 122 27.24 -17.85 8.92
C GLY A 122 28.14 -18.92 9.54
N ASP A 123 29.34 -19.11 9.00
CA ASP A 123 30.43 -19.86 9.65
C ASP A 123 31.34 -18.95 10.50
N GLN A 124 31.19 -17.64 10.31
CA GLN A 124 31.83 -16.55 11.01
C GLN A 124 30.94 -15.29 10.92
N GLU A 125 31.31 -14.23 11.63
CA GLU A 125 30.63 -12.94 11.48
C GLU A 125 30.84 -12.35 10.06
N PRO A 126 29.79 -11.81 9.43
CA PRO A 126 29.95 -11.07 8.19
C PRO A 126 30.82 -9.81 8.42
N PRO A 127 31.45 -9.28 7.36
CA PRO A 127 32.24 -8.06 7.49
C PRO A 127 31.46 -6.90 8.12
N LEU A 128 32.17 -5.99 8.79
CA LEU A 128 31.56 -4.79 9.37
C LEU A 128 30.75 -4.02 8.32
N LEU A 129 29.64 -3.45 8.76
CA LEU A 129 28.73 -2.65 7.92
C LEU A 129 28.05 -3.45 6.79
N TRP A 130 28.04 -4.79 6.82
CA TRP A 130 27.35 -5.63 5.83
C TRP A 130 25.86 -5.32 5.66
N LYS A 131 25.25 -4.50 6.52
CA LYS A 131 23.83 -4.10 6.42
C LYS A 131 23.63 -2.80 5.64
N ASN A 132 24.71 -2.04 5.45
CA ASN A 132 24.67 -0.69 4.89
C ASN A 132 24.64 -0.72 3.36
N ASN A 133 24.09 0.33 2.76
CA ASN A 133 23.95 0.46 1.31
C ASN A 133 25.30 0.43 0.57
N GLU A 134 26.31 1.11 1.13
CA GLU A 134 27.65 1.25 0.54
C GLU A 134 28.54 0.01 0.69
N PHE A 135 28.08 -1.02 1.39
CA PHE A 135 28.87 -2.23 1.56
C PHE A 135 29.03 -2.98 0.24
N ASN A 136 30.28 -3.38 -0.06
CA ASN A 136 30.62 -4.14 -1.25
C ASN A 136 30.50 -5.65 -0.99
N ASP A 137 29.43 -6.25 -1.51
CA ASP A 137 29.12 -7.67 -1.42
C ASP A 137 29.58 -8.48 -2.65
N LEU A 138 30.50 -7.96 -3.48
CA LEU A 138 30.99 -8.67 -4.67
C LEU A 138 31.65 -10.02 -4.35
N SER A 139 32.21 -10.19 -3.14
CA SER A 139 32.78 -11.46 -2.69
C SER A 139 31.74 -12.44 -2.14
N TRP A 140 30.49 -12.02 -1.97
CA TRP A 140 29.40 -12.88 -1.52
C TRP A 140 28.88 -13.72 -2.69
N SER A 141 28.48 -14.94 -2.37
CA SER A 141 27.84 -15.85 -3.32
C SER A 141 26.49 -15.31 -3.78
N SER A 142 25.95 -15.87 -4.86
CA SER A 142 24.63 -15.48 -5.39
C SER A 142 23.74 -16.69 -5.57
N GLY A 143 22.46 -16.55 -5.22
CA GLY A 143 21.45 -17.60 -5.30
C GLY A 143 20.05 -17.02 -5.39
N PHE A 144 19.09 -17.79 -5.87
CA PHE A 144 17.67 -17.44 -5.85
C PHE A 144 17.11 -17.53 -4.42
N SER A 145 16.11 -16.72 -4.07
CA SER A 145 15.38 -16.88 -2.80
C SER A 145 14.73 -18.27 -2.69
N GLY A 146 14.46 -18.73 -1.46
CA GLY A 146 14.22 -20.17 -1.20
C GLY A 146 15.53 -20.86 -0.88
N PHE A 147 16.19 -20.40 0.19
CA PHE A 147 17.45 -20.95 0.69
C PHE A 147 17.18 -22.03 1.73
N GLY A 148 17.84 -23.17 1.62
CA GLY A 148 17.68 -24.29 2.56
C GLY A 148 18.58 -25.49 2.24
N TYR A 149 18.24 -26.67 2.75
CA TYR A 149 19.14 -27.84 2.78
C TYR A 149 18.85 -28.93 1.73
N GLY A 150 17.99 -28.63 0.76
CA GLY A 150 17.74 -29.49 -0.40
C GLY A 150 16.78 -30.64 -0.11
N ASP A 151 15.71 -30.37 0.63
CA ASP A 151 14.63 -31.31 0.97
C ASP A 151 13.46 -31.30 -0.04
N GLY A 152 13.45 -30.37 -0.99
CA GLY A 152 12.65 -30.46 -2.23
C GLY A 152 11.92 -29.20 -2.64
N ASP A 153 12.03 -28.11 -1.87
CA ASP A 153 11.41 -26.80 -2.13
C ASP A 153 12.42 -25.64 -2.21
N ASP A 154 13.72 -25.92 -2.04
CA ASP A 154 14.80 -24.93 -2.16
C ASP A 154 15.23 -24.62 -3.59
N ASN A 155 15.28 -23.34 -3.93
CA ASN A 155 15.93 -22.86 -5.15
C ASN A 155 17.45 -22.67 -4.99
N THR A 156 17.92 -22.38 -3.77
CA THR A 156 19.34 -22.31 -3.43
C THR A 156 19.67 -23.26 -2.28
N ILE A 157 20.34 -24.36 -2.62
CA ILE A 157 20.76 -25.37 -1.64
C ILE A 157 22.09 -24.94 -1.01
N ILE A 158 22.13 -24.90 0.32
CA ILE A 158 23.30 -24.59 1.15
C ILE A 158 23.64 -25.76 2.09
N GLU A 159 24.84 -25.77 2.65
CA GLU A 159 25.19 -26.71 3.73
C GLU A 159 24.51 -26.29 5.04
N ASN A 160 24.34 -27.25 5.95
CA ASN A 160 23.71 -27.03 7.25
C ASN A 160 24.50 -26.02 8.10
N VAL A 161 23.86 -24.89 8.41
CA VAL A 161 24.47 -23.75 9.11
C VAL A 161 23.51 -23.25 10.19
N ASN A 162 24.04 -22.56 11.20
CA ASN A 162 23.16 -21.92 12.17
C ASN A 162 22.50 -20.66 11.60
N SER A 163 23.18 -19.96 10.68
CA SER A 163 22.68 -18.73 10.10
C SER A 163 23.17 -18.48 8.68
N ILE A 164 22.38 -17.70 7.93
CA ILE A 164 22.72 -17.16 6.62
C ILE A 164 22.40 -15.67 6.57
N TYR A 165 23.23 -14.92 5.87
CA TYR A 165 23.09 -13.48 5.69
C TYR A 165 22.78 -13.18 4.23
N LEU A 166 21.75 -12.39 4.00
CA LEU A 166 21.18 -12.10 2.68
C LEU A 166 21.24 -10.60 2.39
N ARG A 167 21.52 -10.24 1.14
CA ARG A 167 21.49 -8.86 0.64
C ARG A 167 20.84 -8.80 -0.74
N LYS A 168 19.90 -7.87 -0.93
CA LYS A 168 19.27 -7.57 -2.21
C LYS A 168 19.11 -6.07 -2.39
N SER A 169 19.56 -5.56 -3.53
CA SER A 169 19.34 -4.17 -3.89
C SER A 169 18.01 -3.97 -4.60
N PHE A 170 17.42 -2.81 -4.37
CA PHE A 170 16.26 -2.31 -5.09
C PHE A 170 16.42 -0.81 -5.31
N ASP A 171 15.79 -0.29 -6.36
CA ASP A 171 15.90 1.11 -6.74
C ASP A 171 14.61 1.88 -6.44
N ILE A 172 14.76 3.12 -5.98
CA ILE A 172 13.64 4.07 -5.81
C ILE A 172 13.90 5.29 -6.68
N ASN A 173 12.96 5.63 -7.56
CA ASN A 173 13.07 6.82 -8.41
C ASN A 173 12.96 8.13 -7.60
N ASP A 174 11.91 8.25 -6.79
CA ASP A 174 11.69 9.38 -5.88
C ASP A 174 11.08 8.91 -4.56
N VAL A 175 11.85 9.03 -3.48
CA VAL A 175 11.42 8.69 -2.11
C VAL A 175 10.21 9.54 -1.67
N ASN A 176 10.04 10.76 -2.19
CA ASN A 176 8.89 11.60 -1.83
C ASN A 176 7.57 11.05 -2.38
N ASN A 177 7.63 10.21 -3.42
CA ASN A 177 6.46 9.53 -3.97
C ASN A 177 6.09 8.27 -3.18
N ILE A 178 6.97 7.76 -2.31
CA ILE A 178 6.66 6.59 -1.48
C ILE A 178 5.73 7.00 -0.33
N SER A 179 4.57 6.34 -0.24
CA SER A 179 3.58 6.49 0.84
C SER A 179 3.67 5.37 1.87
N LYS A 180 4.06 4.16 1.44
CA LYS A 180 4.15 2.96 2.27
C LYS A 180 5.33 2.08 1.87
N VAL A 181 5.87 1.37 2.85
CA VAL A 181 6.85 0.30 2.66
C VAL A 181 6.36 -0.88 3.47
N MET A 182 6.10 -1.99 2.80
CA MET A 182 5.62 -3.23 3.40
C MET A 182 6.67 -4.32 3.21
N PHE A 183 7.19 -4.83 4.32
CA PHE A 183 8.08 -5.97 4.35
C PHE A 183 7.31 -7.22 4.79
N ASN A 184 7.54 -8.31 4.08
CA ASN A 184 7.03 -9.63 4.41
C ASN A 184 8.18 -10.62 4.26
N ILE A 185 8.12 -11.71 5.01
CA ILE A 185 9.06 -12.81 4.84
C ILE A 185 8.40 -14.11 5.26
N ASP A 186 8.56 -15.14 4.44
CA ASP A 186 8.37 -16.52 4.89
C ASP A 186 9.71 -17.05 5.41
N TYR A 187 9.74 -17.54 6.64
CA TYR A 187 11.00 -17.85 7.32
C TYR A 187 10.88 -19.03 8.27
N ASP A 188 12.02 -19.69 8.44
CA ASP A 188 12.27 -20.77 9.39
C ASP A 188 13.75 -20.65 9.83
N ASP A 189 14.08 -20.35 11.09
CA ASP A 189 13.22 -20.21 12.27
C ASP A 189 13.06 -18.75 12.75
N GLY A 190 14.10 -17.93 12.62
CA GLY A 190 14.12 -16.55 13.16
C GLY A 190 14.90 -15.59 12.27
N TYR A 191 14.58 -14.30 12.32
CA TYR A 191 15.25 -13.33 11.45
C TYR A 191 15.43 -11.93 12.07
N VAL A 192 16.37 -11.19 11.47
CA VAL A 192 16.45 -9.72 11.60
C VAL A 192 16.63 -9.09 10.23
N ALA A 193 15.77 -8.14 9.89
CA ALA A 193 15.74 -7.45 8.61
C ALA A 193 16.12 -5.97 8.75
N TYR A 194 16.86 -5.47 7.76
CA TYR A 194 17.38 -4.11 7.73
C TYR A 194 17.20 -3.49 6.35
N ILE A 195 16.92 -2.19 6.31
CA ILE A 195 17.03 -1.39 5.09
C ILE A 195 18.11 -0.33 5.30
N ASN A 196 19.11 -0.29 4.42
CA ASN A 196 20.23 0.65 4.48
C ASN A 196 20.91 0.73 5.87
N GLY A 197 20.97 -0.40 6.58
CA GLY A 197 21.58 -0.52 7.90
C GLY A 197 20.64 -0.25 9.08
N ILE A 198 19.41 0.22 8.85
CA ILE A 198 18.39 0.43 9.88
C ILE A 198 17.55 -0.82 10.05
N GLU A 199 17.41 -1.33 11.28
CA GLU A 199 16.54 -2.46 11.60
C GLU A 199 15.08 -2.08 11.34
N ILE A 200 14.39 -2.87 10.54
CA ILE A 200 12.98 -2.64 10.18
C ILE A 200 12.05 -3.69 10.78
N SER A 201 12.57 -4.87 11.10
CA SER A 201 11.82 -5.98 11.68
C SER A 201 12.76 -7.01 12.30
N LYS A 202 12.28 -7.67 13.35
CA LYS A 202 12.97 -8.76 14.04
C LYS A 202 11.92 -9.67 14.66
N GLU A 203 11.97 -10.96 14.36
CA GLU A 203 11.03 -11.94 14.91
C GLU A 203 11.75 -13.23 15.31
N ASN A 204 11.23 -13.84 16.38
CA ASN A 204 11.68 -15.12 16.93
C ASN A 204 13.21 -15.22 17.19
N ILE A 205 13.85 -14.12 17.59
CA ILE A 205 15.27 -14.11 17.95
C ILE A 205 15.63 -13.00 18.95
N GLY A 206 16.53 -13.31 19.88
CA GLY A 206 17.22 -12.32 20.72
C GLY A 206 16.58 -12.10 22.10
N ILE A 207 15.69 -12.98 22.57
CA ILE A 207 15.23 -12.94 23.97
C ILE A 207 16.39 -13.19 24.94
N SER A 208 17.36 -14.01 24.54
CA SER A 208 18.47 -14.45 25.39
C SER A 208 19.79 -13.68 25.19
N SER A 209 19.88 -12.74 24.24
CA SER A 209 21.12 -12.04 23.90
C SER A 209 20.91 -10.58 23.48
N ASP A 210 21.72 -9.69 24.05
CA ASP A 210 21.77 -8.27 23.66
C ASP A 210 22.44 -8.06 22.29
N GLN A 211 23.23 -9.02 21.82
CA GLN A 211 23.92 -8.98 20.53
C GLN A 211 23.60 -10.24 19.73
N ILE A 212 23.05 -10.06 18.53
CA ILE A 212 22.75 -11.16 17.61
C ILE A 212 23.98 -11.38 16.72
N THR A 213 24.58 -12.56 16.89
CA THR A 213 25.77 -13.07 16.19
C THR A 213 25.40 -14.26 15.31
N TYR A 214 26.32 -14.72 14.46
CA TYR A 214 26.08 -15.91 13.61
C TYR A 214 25.76 -17.20 14.39
N LEU A 215 26.16 -17.26 15.67
CA LEU A 215 25.90 -18.35 16.62
C LEU A 215 24.60 -18.19 17.42
N THR A 216 23.89 -17.08 17.26
CA THR A 216 22.63 -16.87 17.97
C THR A 216 21.58 -17.78 17.36
N ASN A 217 20.89 -18.55 18.20
CA ASN A 217 19.76 -19.36 17.78
C ASN A 217 18.48 -18.53 17.76
N ALA A 218 17.54 -18.91 16.91
CA ALA A 218 16.16 -18.49 17.05
C ALA A 218 15.60 -18.95 18.42
N ASP A 219 14.64 -18.21 18.96
CA ASP A 219 14.11 -18.46 20.31
C ASP A 219 13.22 -19.71 20.36
N MET A 220 12.56 -20.04 19.25
CA MET A 220 11.69 -21.21 19.09
C MET A 220 11.86 -21.83 17.71
N SER A 221 11.48 -23.09 17.54
CA SER A 221 11.31 -23.69 16.22
C SER A 221 9.94 -23.32 15.65
N ILE A 222 9.88 -22.86 14.41
CA ILE A 222 8.67 -22.50 13.66
C ILE A 222 8.79 -22.97 12.21
N GLU A 223 7.66 -23.12 11.53
CA GLU A 223 7.62 -23.58 10.15
C GLU A 223 7.25 -22.45 9.19
N GLN A 224 7.69 -22.58 7.94
CA GLN A 224 7.24 -21.73 6.84
C GLN A 224 5.70 -21.78 6.64
N ARG A 225 5.13 -20.62 6.27
CA ARG A 225 3.69 -20.37 6.21
C ARG A 225 3.09 -20.62 4.84
N LEU A 226 3.75 -20.18 3.76
CA LEU A 226 3.16 -20.22 2.42
C LEU A 226 2.90 -21.65 1.96
N ILE A 227 3.82 -22.58 2.23
CA ILE A 227 3.65 -24.01 1.90
C ILE A 227 2.42 -24.64 2.60
N ASN A 228 2.02 -24.05 3.73
CA ASN A 228 0.89 -24.47 4.55
C ASN A 228 -0.40 -23.68 4.23
N ASN A 229 -0.43 -22.90 3.13
CA ASN A 229 -1.51 -21.98 2.75
C ASN A 229 -1.86 -20.95 3.84
N GLN A 230 -0.88 -20.60 4.68
CA GLN A 230 -1.03 -19.56 5.69
C GLN A 230 -0.59 -18.21 5.14
N LYS A 231 -1.23 -17.13 5.63
CA LYS A 231 -0.87 -15.76 5.24
C LYS A 231 0.42 -15.32 5.95
N LEU A 232 1.22 -14.54 5.23
CA LEU A 232 2.37 -13.85 5.81
C LEU A 232 1.91 -12.70 6.69
N ASP A 233 2.73 -12.38 7.68
CA ASP A 233 2.59 -11.15 8.45
C ASP A 233 3.09 -9.96 7.62
N ALA A 234 2.39 -8.83 7.72
CA ALA A 234 2.77 -7.58 7.07
C ALA A 234 3.43 -6.63 8.07
N VAL A 235 4.70 -6.29 7.81
CA VAL A 235 5.42 -5.29 8.58
C VAL A 235 5.45 -3.98 7.80
N PHE A 236 4.68 -3.00 8.25
CA PHE A 236 4.74 -1.64 7.71
C PHE A 236 5.90 -0.88 8.34
N VAL A 237 6.88 -0.55 7.51
CA VAL A 237 8.08 0.15 7.94
C VAL A 237 7.74 1.62 8.20
N ASN A 238 8.01 2.11 9.39
CA ASN A 238 7.77 3.49 9.79
C ASN A 238 9.02 4.35 9.60
N ASN A 239 8.84 5.68 9.45
CA ASN A 239 9.94 6.64 9.31
C ASN A 239 10.91 6.31 8.16
N PHE A 240 10.46 5.60 7.13
CA PHE A 240 11.29 5.15 6.01
C PHE A 240 11.97 6.30 5.28
N GLN A 241 11.37 7.50 5.29
CA GLN A 241 11.94 8.72 4.69
C GLN A 241 13.25 9.16 5.33
N SER A 242 13.57 8.69 6.54
CA SER A 242 14.82 9.01 7.24
C SER A 242 16.02 8.18 6.77
N PHE A 243 15.79 7.08 6.05
CA PHE A 243 16.87 6.17 5.65
C PHE A 243 16.77 5.63 4.22
N LEU A 244 15.63 5.72 3.55
CA LEU A 244 15.54 5.46 2.10
C LEU A 244 16.17 6.61 1.31
N VAL A 245 16.78 6.29 0.18
CA VAL A 245 17.42 7.25 -0.72
C VAL A 245 16.91 7.09 -2.15
N ASN A 246 16.97 8.16 -2.94
CA ASN A 246 16.77 8.07 -4.39
C ASN A 246 17.91 7.25 -5.00
N GLY A 247 17.58 6.34 -5.92
CA GLY A 247 18.48 5.35 -6.49
C GLY A 247 18.55 4.07 -5.65
N ARG A 248 19.76 3.51 -5.57
CA ARG A 248 20.01 2.20 -4.97
C ARG A 248 19.80 2.21 -3.46
N ASN A 249 18.99 1.27 -2.99
CA ASN A 249 18.81 0.89 -1.58
C ASN A 249 19.15 -0.59 -1.41
N ILE A 250 19.39 -1.03 -0.18
CA ILE A 250 19.66 -2.43 0.15
C ILE A 250 18.70 -2.94 1.24
N LEU A 251 18.07 -4.08 0.97
CA LEU A 251 17.45 -4.94 1.99
C LEU A 251 18.48 -5.98 2.41
N SER A 252 18.77 -6.04 3.71
CA SER A 252 19.70 -7.00 4.31
C SER A 252 18.97 -7.81 5.36
N ILE A 253 19.20 -9.12 5.42
CA ILE A 253 18.49 -10.02 6.34
C ILE A 253 19.49 -11.02 6.91
N GLN A 254 19.39 -11.33 8.20
CA GLN A 254 20.03 -12.51 8.78
C GLN A 254 18.93 -13.48 9.21
N ILE A 255 19.10 -14.75 8.84
CA ILE A 255 18.20 -15.85 9.13
C ILE A 255 18.94 -16.82 10.05
N HIS A 256 18.24 -17.34 11.05
CA HIS A 256 18.82 -18.18 12.10
C HIS A 256 17.93 -19.38 12.37
N ASN A 257 18.56 -20.53 12.56
CA ASN A 257 17.90 -21.73 13.06
C ASN A 257 17.79 -21.69 14.59
N SER A 258 16.78 -22.35 15.13
CA SER A 258 16.60 -22.60 16.55
C SER A 258 17.63 -23.63 17.08
N SER A 259 18.15 -24.47 16.18
CA SER A 259 19.18 -25.47 16.47
C SER A 259 20.17 -25.63 15.31
N ILE A 260 21.44 -25.84 15.64
CA ILE A 260 22.48 -26.25 14.67
C ILE A 260 22.25 -27.65 14.08
N SER A 261 21.29 -28.40 14.62
CA SER A 261 20.85 -29.69 14.06
C SER A 261 19.54 -29.57 13.28
N SER A 262 19.12 -28.35 12.90
CA SER A 262 17.90 -28.17 12.11
C SER A 262 17.96 -29.00 10.83
N SER A 263 16.83 -29.54 10.41
CA SER A 263 16.70 -30.31 9.17
C SER A 263 16.46 -29.44 7.95
N ASP A 264 16.08 -28.19 8.17
CA ASP A 264 15.62 -27.20 7.20
C ASP A 264 16.07 -25.79 7.61
N LEU A 265 15.91 -24.89 6.64
CA LEU A 265 15.99 -23.45 6.75
C LEU A 265 15.16 -22.91 5.59
N SER A 266 14.41 -21.84 5.80
CA SER A 266 13.67 -21.20 4.73
C SER A 266 13.73 -19.68 4.84
N ALA A 267 13.85 -19.02 3.69
CA ALA A 267 13.90 -17.57 3.61
C ALA A 267 13.38 -17.07 2.26
N ILE A 268 12.12 -16.63 2.25
CA ILE A 268 11.44 -16.03 1.10
C ILE A 268 10.96 -14.61 1.46
N PRO A 269 11.87 -13.62 1.38
CA PRO A 269 11.54 -12.23 1.66
C PRO A 269 10.86 -11.52 0.48
N PHE A 270 9.95 -10.61 0.81
CA PHE A 270 9.29 -9.70 -0.12
C PHE A 270 9.41 -8.26 0.37
N LEU A 271 9.50 -7.32 -0.57
CA LEU A 271 9.41 -5.89 -0.29
C LEU A 271 8.46 -5.25 -1.29
N THR A 272 7.40 -4.64 -0.77
CA THR A 272 6.39 -3.95 -1.58
C THR A 272 6.35 -2.47 -1.22
N LEU A 273 6.45 -1.62 -2.25
CA LEU A 273 6.38 -0.17 -2.12
C LEU A 273 5.00 0.32 -2.53
N GLY A 274 4.42 1.20 -1.72
CA GLY A 274 3.20 1.94 -2.05
C GLY A 274 3.54 3.37 -2.49
N TYR A 275 2.90 3.83 -3.57
CA TYR A 275 3.13 5.12 -4.21
C TYR A 275 1.96 6.08 -4.00
N LYS A 276 2.23 7.39 -4.06
CA LYS A 276 1.20 8.45 -3.99
C LYS A 276 0.55 8.71 -5.34
N ASP A 277 1.22 8.36 -6.44
CA ASP A 277 0.66 8.39 -7.79
C ASP A 277 0.58 6.98 -8.40
N GLN A 278 -0.05 6.88 -9.57
CA GLN A 278 -0.23 5.62 -10.30
C GLN A 278 0.85 5.40 -11.39
N ALA A 279 1.92 6.20 -11.42
CA ALA A 279 2.91 6.12 -12.49
C ALA A 279 3.72 4.81 -12.46
N GLU A 280 3.81 4.18 -11.30
CA GLU A 280 4.60 2.97 -11.03
C GLU A 280 3.67 1.78 -10.75
N THR A 281 2.93 1.33 -11.77
CA THR A 281 2.07 0.14 -11.66
C THR A 281 2.79 -1.09 -12.22
N GLU A 282 3.21 -1.98 -11.33
CA GLU A 282 3.54 -3.37 -11.64
C GLU A 282 2.71 -4.28 -10.74
N ASN A 283 2.64 -5.57 -11.08
CA ASN A 283 1.90 -6.54 -10.27
C ASN A 283 2.52 -6.67 -8.88
N VAL A 284 1.67 -6.57 -7.87
CA VAL A 284 1.96 -7.04 -6.51
C VAL A 284 2.01 -8.56 -6.52
N ALA A 285 2.90 -9.16 -5.74
CA ALA A 285 2.92 -10.62 -5.57
C ALA A 285 1.54 -11.11 -5.06
N ASP A 286 1.02 -12.18 -5.67
CA ASP A 286 -0.37 -12.64 -5.49
C ASP A 286 -0.68 -12.96 -4.01
N GLU A 287 0.30 -13.51 -3.31
CA GLU A 287 0.24 -13.86 -1.89
C GLU A 287 0.04 -12.63 -0.98
N LEU A 288 0.46 -11.44 -1.46
CA LEU A 288 0.46 -10.20 -0.70
C LEU A 288 -0.74 -9.30 -1.00
N ILE A 289 -1.50 -9.56 -2.07
CA ILE A 289 -2.62 -8.70 -2.49
C ILE A 289 -3.64 -8.52 -1.36
N SER A 290 -3.94 -9.59 -0.62
CA SER A 290 -4.92 -9.54 0.49
C SER A 290 -4.43 -8.79 1.73
N LEU A 291 -3.14 -8.42 1.78
CA LEU A 291 -2.51 -7.69 2.89
C LEU A 291 -2.39 -6.18 2.63
N LEU A 292 -2.71 -5.73 1.40
CA LEU A 292 -2.65 -4.32 1.06
C LEU A 292 -3.69 -3.53 1.87
N PRO A 293 -3.27 -2.47 2.58
CA PRO A 293 -4.17 -1.71 3.44
C PRO A 293 -5.17 -0.95 2.58
N LYS A 294 -6.44 -1.02 2.97
CA LYS A 294 -7.53 -0.27 2.34
C LYS A 294 -7.86 0.94 3.19
N ALA A 295 -8.63 1.87 2.64
CA ALA A 295 -9.01 3.04 3.41
C ALA A 295 -10.17 2.70 4.35
N HIS A 296 -10.09 3.15 5.60
CA HIS A 296 -11.12 2.99 6.60
C HIS A 296 -11.52 4.35 7.18
N ALA A 297 -12.77 4.74 7.01
CA ALA A 297 -13.31 5.92 7.67
C ALA A 297 -13.20 5.78 9.20
N ASN A 298 -13.15 6.91 9.90
CA ASN A 298 -13.13 6.96 11.36
C ASN A 298 -14.54 6.85 11.98
N PHE A 299 -15.55 6.55 11.18
CA PHE A 299 -16.92 6.30 11.61
C PHE A 299 -17.52 5.09 10.87
N SER A 300 -18.66 4.61 11.37
CA SER A 300 -19.56 3.65 10.74
C SER A 300 -20.90 4.32 10.47
N VAL A 301 -21.73 3.75 9.61
CA VAL A 301 -23.02 4.36 9.23
C VAL A 301 -24.18 3.50 9.69
N ALA A 302 -25.12 4.11 10.41
CA ALA A 302 -26.33 3.45 10.86
C ALA A 302 -27.34 3.31 9.71
N ASN A 303 -27.53 2.08 9.23
CA ASN A 303 -28.48 1.71 8.18
C ASN A 303 -29.86 2.37 8.36
N GLY A 304 -30.33 3.08 7.34
CA GLY A 304 -31.63 3.76 7.31
C GLY A 304 -31.74 5.04 8.15
N LYS A 305 -30.67 5.50 8.81
CA LYS A 305 -30.74 6.63 9.77
C LYS A 305 -29.81 7.79 9.46
N GLU A 306 -28.63 7.51 8.93
CA GLU A 306 -27.59 8.50 8.72
C GLU A 306 -27.44 8.83 7.23
N SER A 307 -27.13 10.09 6.94
CA SER A 307 -26.72 10.52 5.61
C SER A 307 -25.21 10.47 5.51
N ILE A 308 -24.67 10.41 4.31
CA ILE A 308 -23.25 10.60 4.04
C ILE A 308 -23.07 11.83 3.16
N TYR A 309 -22.03 12.60 3.48
CA TYR A 309 -21.64 13.82 2.81
C TYR A 309 -20.20 13.67 2.33
N LEU A 310 -20.00 13.91 1.04
CA LEU A 310 -18.69 14.13 0.45
C LEU A 310 -18.51 15.65 0.30
N SER A 311 -17.43 16.20 0.82
CA SER A 311 -17.19 17.65 0.81
C SER A 311 -15.77 18.01 0.36
N SER A 312 -15.57 19.23 -0.14
CA SER A 312 -14.25 19.77 -0.48
C SER A 312 -13.59 20.46 0.72
N SER A 313 -12.30 20.80 0.59
CA SER A 313 -11.54 21.58 1.57
C SER A 313 -12.10 22.96 1.89
N GLU A 314 -12.97 23.50 1.05
CA GLU A 314 -13.68 24.76 1.26
C GLU A 314 -14.98 24.58 2.08
N GLY A 315 -15.29 23.34 2.50
CA GLY A 315 -16.53 23.02 3.22
C GLY A 315 -17.77 22.97 2.33
N ILE A 316 -17.59 22.81 1.02
CA ILE A 316 -18.68 22.69 0.06
C ILE A 316 -19.06 21.23 -0.08
N ILE A 317 -20.33 20.89 0.09
CA ILE A 317 -20.84 19.54 -0.20
C ILE A 317 -20.73 19.32 -1.71
N VAL A 318 -19.88 18.36 -2.10
CA VAL A 318 -19.71 17.95 -3.48
C VAL A 318 -20.53 16.73 -3.83
N ASP A 319 -21.00 15.93 -2.88
CA ASP A 319 -22.05 14.92 -3.10
C ASP A 319 -22.68 14.51 -1.76
N SER A 320 -23.87 13.93 -1.79
CA SER A 320 -24.49 13.39 -0.58
C SER A 320 -25.47 12.27 -0.86
N VAL A 321 -25.49 11.29 0.03
CA VAL A 321 -26.46 10.20 0.08
C VAL A 321 -27.32 10.38 1.33
N GLY A 322 -28.64 10.42 1.18
CA GLY A 322 -29.55 10.51 2.32
C GLY A 322 -29.58 9.21 3.14
N PRO A 323 -30.39 9.15 4.22
CA PRO A 323 -30.62 7.91 4.94
C PRO A 323 -31.35 6.91 4.06
N ILE A 324 -30.78 5.73 3.88
CA ILE A 324 -31.33 4.67 3.03
C ILE A 324 -31.31 3.38 3.83
N LEU A 325 -32.44 2.67 3.82
CA LEU A 325 -32.53 1.32 4.37
C LEU A 325 -32.07 0.33 3.30
N ILE A 326 -30.91 -0.29 3.53
CA ILE A 326 -30.32 -1.28 2.64
C ILE A 326 -30.40 -2.66 3.31
N HIS A 327 -30.83 -3.68 2.59
CA HIS A 327 -30.87 -5.04 3.14
C HIS A 327 -29.46 -5.64 3.25
N GLU A 328 -29.30 -6.65 4.11
CA GLU A 328 -28.05 -7.37 4.28
C GLU A 328 -27.49 -7.87 2.93
N ASP A 329 -26.18 -7.69 2.74
CA ASP A 329 -25.45 -8.08 1.52
C ASP A 329 -26.03 -7.52 0.20
N MET A 330 -26.83 -6.45 0.27
CA MET A 330 -27.16 -5.61 -0.89
C MET A 330 -26.44 -4.26 -0.81
N SER A 331 -26.13 -3.71 -1.97
CA SER A 331 -25.62 -2.35 -2.12
C SER A 331 -26.67 -1.45 -2.79
N TYR A 332 -26.49 -0.15 -2.66
CA TYR A 332 -27.27 0.89 -3.33
C TYR A 332 -26.30 1.75 -4.15
N GLY A 333 -26.44 1.75 -5.47
CA GLY A 333 -25.44 2.34 -6.36
C GLY A 333 -26.05 3.02 -7.57
N ARG A 334 -25.28 3.95 -8.16
CA ARG A 334 -25.72 4.73 -9.32
C ARG A 334 -25.74 3.86 -10.58
N TYR A 335 -26.71 4.10 -11.47
CA TYR A 335 -26.75 3.46 -12.79
C TYR A 335 -27.16 4.42 -13.91
N PRO A 336 -26.28 4.69 -14.91
CA PRO A 336 -24.88 4.26 -15.00
C PRO A 336 -23.99 4.94 -13.93
N ASP A 337 -22.75 4.46 -13.79
CA ASP A 337 -21.78 5.02 -12.83
C ASP A 337 -21.64 6.54 -12.96
N GLY A 338 -21.60 7.20 -11.81
CA GLY A 338 -21.52 8.66 -11.70
C GLY A 338 -22.74 9.44 -12.16
N SER A 339 -23.84 8.77 -12.58
CA SER A 339 -25.09 9.44 -12.94
C SER A 339 -25.88 9.91 -11.73
N ASN A 340 -26.88 10.79 -11.90
CA ASN A 340 -27.77 11.21 -10.81
C ASN A 340 -28.84 10.15 -10.45
N SER A 341 -28.85 9.01 -11.14
CA SER A 341 -29.81 7.93 -10.92
C SER A 341 -29.19 6.88 -10.02
N TRP A 342 -29.93 6.46 -9.00
CA TRP A 342 -29.61 5.39 -8.07
C TRP A 342 -30.57 4.21 -8.24
#